data_AF-A0A536LDK9-F1
#
_entry.id   AF-A0A536LDK9-F1
#
_cell.length_a   1.000
_cell.length_b   1.000
_cell.length_c   1.000
_cell.angle_alpha   90.00
_cell.angle_beta   90.00
_cell.angle_gamma   90.00
#
_symmetry.space_group_name_H-M   'P 1'
#
loop_
_entity.id
_entity.type
_entity.pdbx_description
1 polymer ?
#
loop_
_entity_poly.entity_id
_entity_poly.type
_entity_poly.pdbx_seq_one_letter_code
_entity_poly.pdbx_strand_id
1 'polypeptide(L)'
;MASGDETPVAQQVLPPATDQPVAKLCAKPIVTTADGNALPLACRNGALNVTAWKFYATISASVLGLGLNPTQGQVVSAMCDDMAHNGATRAQEPNGYRLARAYYGWTFAMDPTEVTCQ
;
A
#
# COMPACT_ATOMS: atom_id res chain seq x y z
N MET A 1 4.74 1.09 -26.60
CA MET A 1 5.73 2.10 -26.17
C MET A 1 5.76 2.08 -24.65
N ALA A 2 6.75 1.40 -24.05
CA ALA A 2 7.01 1.50 -22.62
C ALA A 2 7.52 2.93 -22.35
N SER A 3 6.93 3.63 -21.39
CA SER A 3 7.57 4.85 -20.88
C SER A 3 8.79 4.41 -20.10
N GLY A 4 9.96 4.93 -20.44
CA GLY A 4 11.28 4.29 -20.21
C GLY A 4 11.70 3.97 -18.78
N ASP A 5 10.88 4.27 -17.77
CA ASP A 5 11.22 4.13 -16.35
C ASP A 5 10.38 3.08 -15.60
N GLU A 6 9.49 2.36 -16.31
CA GLU A 6 8.63 1.32 -15.73
C GLU A 6 9.05 -0.08 -16.20
N THR A 7 9.42 -0.94 -15.26
CA THR A 7 9.83 -2.32 -15.55
C THR A 7 8.81 -3.31 -14.98
N PRO A 8 8.27 -4.26 -15.75
CA PRO A 8 7.44 -5.33 -15.22
C PRO A 8 8.21 -6.17 -14.18
N VAL A 9 7.53 -6.55 -13.11
CA VAL A 9 8.10 -7.38 -12.05
C VAL A 9 7.32 -8.69 -11.99
N ALA A 10 8.02 -9.81 -11.89
CA ALA A 10 7.40 -11.12 -11.71
C ALA A 10 6.56 -11.14 -10.42
N GLN A 11 5.46 -11.89 -10.43
CA GLN A 11 4.66 -12.06 -9.20
C GLN A 11 5.52 -12.65 -8.09
N GLN A 12 5.49 -12.00 -6.94
CA GLN A 12 6.21 -12.39 -5.74
C GLN A 12 5.49 -11.81 -4.52
N VAL A 13 5.61 -12.51 -3.40
CA VAL A 13 5.15 -11.98 -2.10
C VAL A 13 6.02 -10.78 -1.73
N LEU A 14 5.38 -9.67 -1.37
CA LEU A 14 6.07 -8.45 -0.94
C LEU A 14 5.93 -8.30 0.59
N PRO A 15 6.99 -8.52 1.39
CA PRO A 15 6.92 -8.31 2.84
C PRO A 15 6.40 -6.89 3.17
N PRO A 16 5.55 -6.72 4.20
CA PRO A 16 5.15 -7.71 5.21
C PRO A 16 3.99 -8.63 4.80
N ALA A 17 3.53 -8.59 3.55
CA ALA A 17 2.53 -9.54 3.07
C ALA A 17 3.03 -10.99 3.21
N THR A 18 2.09 -11.89 3.46
CA THR A 18 2.33 -13.34 3.46
C THR A 18 1.66 -14.04 2.28
N ASP A 19 0.63 -13.41 1.70
CA ASP A 19 -0.08 -13.91 0.52
C ASP A 19 0.50 -13.37 -0.80
N GLN A 20 0.25 -14.09 -1.90
CA GLN A 20 0.57 -13.63 -3.26
C GLN A 20 -0.31 -12.44 -3.66
N PRO A 21 0.20 -11.51 -4.49
CA PRO A 21 -0.58 -10.39 -4.98
C PRO A 21 -1.62 -10.84 -6.00
N VAL A 22 -2.82 -10.29 -5.88
CA VAL A 22 -3.84 -10.30 -6.94
C VAL A 22 -3.44 -9.32 -8.05
N ALA A 23 -2.76 -8.22 -7.70
CA ALA A 23 -2.25 -7.25 -8.68
C ALA A 23 -1.05 -7.76 -9.48
N LYS A 24 -0.92 -7.24 -10.70
CA LYS A 24 0.37 -7.27 -11.43
C LYS A 24 1.37 -6.34 -10.74
N LEU A 25 2.65 -6.66 -10.81
CA LEU A 25 3.71 -5.87 -10.22
C LEU A 25 4.56 -5.17 -11.28
N CYS A 26 5.07 -4.00 -10.91
CA CYS A 26 6.06 -3.26 -11.68
C CYS A 26 7.04 -2.56 -10.73
N ALA A 27 8.16 -2.08 -11.26
CA ALA A 27 9.07 -1.19 -10.57
C ALA A 27 9.14 0.13 -11.31
N LYS A 28 9.05 1.23 -10.56
CA LYS A 28 9.28 2.60 -11.02
C LYS A 28 9.91 3.43 -9.89
N PRO A 29 10.80 4.37 -10.19
CA PRO A 29 11.27 5.34 -9.20
C PRO A 29 10.11 6.08 -8.53
N ILE A 30 10.26 6.35 -7.23
CA ILE A 30 9.32 7.17 -6.45
C ILE A 30 9.91 8.54 -6.17
N VAL A 31 9.04 9.51 -5.90
CA VAL A 31 9.38 10.84 -5.40
C VAL A 31 8.65 11.04 -4.08
N THR A 32 9.37 11.53 -3.08
CA THR A 32 8.78 11.91 -1.80
C THR A 32 8.21 13.33 -1.89
N THR A 33 6.99 13.53 -1.42
CA THR A 33 6.29 14.82 -1.42
C THR A 33 6.44 15.52 -0.06
N ALA A 34 6.06 16.80 0.01
CA ALA A 34 6.24 17.62 1.22
C ALA A 34 5.49 17.10 2.46
N ASP A 35 4.41 16.35 2.26
CA ASP A 35 3.62 15.65 3.28
C ASP A 35 4.17 14.25 3.64
N GLY A 36 5.35 13.91 3.14
CA GLY A 36 6.05 12.65 3.44
C GLY A 36 5.57 11.44 2.63
N ASN A 37 4.65 11.63 1.68
CA ASN A 37 4.17 10.57 0.81
C ASN A 37 5.18 10.18 -0.25
N ALA A 38 5.13 8.92 -0.72
CA ALA A 38 5.96 8.42 -1.82
C ALA A 38 5.09 8.03 -3.01
N LEU A 39 5.29 8.68 -4.15
CA LEU A 39 4.48 8.48 -5.36
C LEU A 39 5.36 8.17 -6.58
N PRO A 40 4.86 7.41 -7.57
CA PRO A 40 3.50 6.88 -7.69
C PRO A 40 3.33 5.49 -7.05
N LEU A 41 2.12 5.20 -6.57
CA LEU A 41 1.75 3.88 -6.00
C LEU A 41 1.58 2.78 -7.06
N ALA A 42 1.29 3.18 -8.31
CA ALA A 42 1.08 2.28 -9.43
C ALA A 42 1.80 2.80 -10.68
N CYS A 43 2.19 1.88 -11.56
CA CYS A 43 2.67 2.19 -12.90
C CYS A 43 1.52 2.60 -13.82
N ARG A 44 1.87 3.11 -15.01
CA ARG A 44 0.89 3.62 -15.99
C ARG A 44 -0.14 2.57 -16.42
N ASN A 45 0.25 1.30 -16.43
CA ASN A 45 -0.62 0.17 -16.78
C ASN A 45 -1.50 -0.32 -15.61
N GLY A 46 -1.47 0.36 -14.45
CA GLY A 46 -2.20 -0.03 -13.25
C GLY A 46 -1.53 -1.13 -12.41
N ALA A 47 -0.35 -1.62 -12.80
CA ALA A 47 0.42 -2.54 -11.96
C ALA A 47 0.92 -1.84 -10.70
N LEU A 48 0.95 -2.55 -9.58
CA LEU A 48 1.39 -2.03 -8.30
C LEU A 48 2.91 -1.77 -8.33
N ASN A 49 3.34 -0.57 -7.90
CA ASN A 49 4.74 -0.20 -7.87
C ASN A 49 5.43 -0.78 -6.63
N VAL A 50 6.30 -1.78 -6.83
CA VAL A 50 7.02 -2.45 -5.74
C VAL A 50 7.97 -1.51 -4.99
N THR A 51 8.42 -0.42 -5.62
CA THR A 51 9.25 0.59 -4.95
C THR A 51 8.42 1.38 -3.93
N ALA A 52 7.18 1.73 -4.28
CA ALA A 52 6.24 2.36 -3.35
C ALA A 52 5.87 1.39 -2.23
N TRP A 53 5.59 0.12 -2.53
CA TRP A 53 5.36 -0.90 -1.52
C TRP A 53 6.49 -0.94 -0.48
N LYS A 54 7.74 -1.01 -0.92
CA LYS A 54 8.90 -1.05 -0.01
C LYS A 54 9.01 0.19 0.88
N PHE A 55 8.65 1.37 0.36
CA PHE A 55 8.61 2.59 1.17
C PHE A 55 7.54 2.51 2.26
N TYR A 56 6.30 2.14 1.90
CA TYR A 56 5.21 2.07 2.87
C TYR A 56 5.35 0.86 3.81
N ALA A 57 6.05 -0.20 3.43
CA ALA A 57 6.34 -1.35 4.30
C ALA A 57 7.11 -0.98 5.58
N THR A 58 7.79 0.18 5.62
CA THR A 58 8.50 0.64 6.82
C THR A 58 7.66 1.51 7.74
N ILE A 59 6.47 1.96 7.32
CA ILE A 59 5.62 2.90 8.09
C ILE A 59 4.18 2.41 8.26
N SER A 60 3.64 1.69 7.29
CA SER A 60 2.27 1.13 7.26
C SER A 60 2.34 -0.41 7.26
N ALA A 61 3.21 -0.98 8.09
CA ALA A 61 3.52 -2.40 8.08
C ALA A 61 2.31 -3.25 8.49
N SER A 62 1.52 -2.78 9.47
CA SER A 62 0.37 -3.51 9.99
C SER A 62 -0.72 -3.63 8.91
N VAL A 63 -1.05 -2.56 8.18
CA VAL A 63 -2.06 -2.65 7.11
C VAL A 63 -1.58 -3.48 5.92
N LEU A 64 -0.30 -3.39 5.56
CA LEU A 64 0.27 -4.17 4.45
C LEU A 64 0.39 -5.66 4.78
N GLY A 65 0.44 -6.02 6.06
CA GLY A 65 0.55 -7.39 6.56
C GLY A 65 -0.77 -8.13 6.80
N LEU A 66 -1.94 -7.49 6.61
CA LEU A 66 -3.24 -8.07 6.97
C LEU A 66 -3.67 -9.30 6.16
N GLY A 67 -3.14 -9.49 4.95
CA GLY A 67 -3.47 -10.63 4.09
C GLY A 67 -4.75 -10.48 3.27
N LEU A 68 -5.21 -11.56 2.64
CA LEU A 68 -6.25 -11.49 1.60
C LEU A 68 -7.65 -11.08 2.07
N ASN A 69 -8.07 -11.44 3.29
CA ASN A 69 -9.48 -11.34 3.71
C ASN A 69 -9.70 -10.64 5.06
N PRO A 70 -9.18 -9.43 5.30
CA PRO A 70 -9.51 -8.69 6.52
C PRO A 70 -10.93 -8.12 6.44
N THR A 71 -11.53 -7.93 7.61
CA THR A 71 -12.70 -7.09 7.78
C THR A 71 -12.33 -5.61 7.72
N GLN A 72 -13.31 -4.75 7.43
CA GLN A 72 -13.12 -3.30 7.45
C GLN A 72 -12.58 -2.81 8.81
N GLY A 73 -13.09 -3.36 9.91
CA GLY A 73 -12.63 -3.02 11.26
C GLY A 73 -11.17 -3.39 11.52
N GLN A 74 -10.70 -4.51 10.95
CA GLN A 74 -9.28 -4.90 11.04
C GLN A 74 -8.39 -3.94 10.25
N VAL A 75 -8.83 -3.50 9.07
CA VAL A 75 -8.09 -2.49 8.29
C VAL A 75 -7.97 -1.18 9.07
N VAL A 76 -9.08 -0.67 9.62
CA VAL A 76 -9.05 0.56 10.44
C VAL A 76 -8.13 0.37 11.65
N SER A 77 -8.24 -0.76 12.36
CA SER A 77 -7.39 -1.04 13.52
C SER A 77 -5.90 -1.07 13.16
N ALA A 78 -5.54 -1.66 12.02
CA ALA A 78 -4.16 -1.72 11.55
C ALA A 78 -3.63 -0.34 11.15
N MET A 79 -4.46 0.47 10.47
CA MET A 79 -4.10 1.85 10.13
C MET A 79 -3.86 2.69 11.40
N CYS A 80 -4.67 2.50 12.44
CA CYS A 80 -4.47 3.17 13.72
C CYS A 80 -3.21 2.71 14.44
N ASP A 81 -2.92 1.41 14.40
CA ASP A 81 -1.68 0.82 14.94
C ASP A 81 -0.44 1.38 14.23
N ASP A 82 -0.48 1.48 12.90
CA ASP A 82 0.60 2.05 12.08
C ASP A 82 0.90 3.51 12.46
N MET A 83 -0.13 4.32 12.71
CA MET A 83 0.03 5.71 13.17
C MET A 83 0.50 5.83 14.62
N ALA A 84 0.11 4.91 15.50
CA ALA A 84 0.49 4.92 16.91
C ALA A 84 1.91 4.38 17.15
N HIS A 85 2.34 3.40 16.37
CA HIS A 85 3.53 2.61 16.67
C HIS A 85 4.58 2.61 15.54
N ASN A 86 4.17 2.71 14.27
CA ASN A 86 5.08 2.60 13.12
C ASN A 86 5.45 3.95 12.48
N GLY A 87 4.95 5.06 13.05
CA GLY A 87 5.31 6.41 12.64
C GLY A 87 4.65 6.88 11.34
N ALA A 88 3.63 6.17 10.86
CA ALA A 88 2.81 6.66 9.75
C ALA A 88 2.12 7.96 10.15
N THR A 89 2.18 8.96 9.27
CA THR A 89 1.36 10.16 9.42
C THR A 89 -0.03 9.95 8.84
N ARG A 90 -0.99 10.78 9.27
CA ARG A 90 -2.35 10.81 8.69
C ARG A 90 -2.36 11.02 7.17
N ALA A 91 -1.34 11.64 6.61
CA ALA A 91 -1.20 11.84 5.17
C ALA A 91 -0.65 10.58 4.45
N GLN A 92 0.17 9.78 5.14
CA GLN A 92 0.82 8.59 4.57
C GLN A 92 -0.05 7.34 4.62
N GLU A 93 -0.76 7.14 5.72
CA GLU A 93 -1.51 5.91 5.97
C GLU A 93 -2.56 5.58 4.88
N PRO A 94 -3.28 6.56 4.31
CA PRO A 94 -4.18 6.30 3.18
C PRO A 94 -3.48 5.68 1.96
N ASN A 95 -2.20 5.98 1.74
CA ASN A 95 -1.44 5.42 0.62
C ASN A 95 -0.92 4.00 0.92
N GLY A 96 -0.58 3.70 2.18
CA GLY A 96 -0.34 2.32 2.65
C GLY A 96 -1.57 1.44 2.43
N TYR A 97 -2.75 1.92 2.87
CA TYR A 97 -4.02 1.25 2.61
C TYR A 97 -4.31 1.06 1.12
N ARG A 98 -4.11 2.08 0.28
CA ARG A 98 -4.34 1.97 -1.18
C ARG A 98 -3.45 0.91 -1.82
N LEU A 99 -2.20 0.79 -1.37
CA LEU A 99 -1.30 -0.28 -1.81
C LEU A 99 -1.80 -1.65 -1.36
N ALA A 100 -2.16 -1.82 -0.10
CA ALA A 100 -2.72 -3.08 0.43
C ALA A 100 -3.99 -3.49 -0.33
N ARG A 101 -4.93 -2.55 -0.50
CA ARG A 101 -6.17 -2.75 -1.25
C ARG A 101 -5.90 -3.20 -2.68
N ALA A 102 -4.96 -2.57 -3.37
CA ALA A 102 -4.60 -2.97 -4.73
C ALA A 102 -3.91 -4.35 -4.76
N TYR A 103 -3.00 -4.61 -3.82
CA TYR A 103 -2.26 -5.87 -3.72
C TYR A 103 -3.18 -7.07 -3.49
N TYR A 104 -4.07 -6.97 -2.50
CA TYR A 104 -4.95 -8.06 -2.08
C TYR A 104 -6.31 -8.07 -2.79
N GLY A 105 -6.65 -7.00 -3.52
CA GLY A 105 -7.94 -6.87 -4.21
C GLY A 105 -9.11 -6.60 -3.27
N TRP A 106 -8.88 -5.97 -2.11
CA TRP A 106 -9.94 -5.72 -1.14
C TRP A 106 -11.04 -4.81 -1.68
N THR A 107 -12.27 -5.13 -1.28
CA THR A 107 -13.46 -4.30 -1.53
C THR A 107 -14.26 -4.19 -0.23
N PHE A 108 -14.60 -2.96 0.14
CA PHE A 108 -15.38 -2.65 1.35
C PHE A 108 -16.54 -1.73 0.99
N ALA A 109 -17.61 -1.78 1.78
CA ALA A 109 -18.79 -0.95 1.58
C ALA A 109 -18.53 0.53 1.91
N MET A 110 -17.59 0.81 2.82
CA MET A 110 -17.15 2.15 3.20
C MET A 110 -15.63 2.24 3.07
N ASP A 111 -15.11 3.44 2.79
CA ASP A 111 -13.67 3.66 2.69
C ASP A 111 -13.06 3.73 4.11
N PRO A 112 -12.17 2.79 4.50
CA PRO A 112 -11.48 2.83 5.79
C PRO A 112 -10.66 4.11 6.03
N THR A 113 -10.27 4.83 4.97
CA THR A 113 -9.50 6.08 5.08
C THR A 113 -10.33 7.27 5.58
N GLU A 114 -11.65 7.15 5.61
CA GLU A 114 -12.55 8.17 6.15
C GLU A 114 -12.72 8.06 7.67
N VAL A 115 -12.21 6.98 8.29
CA VAL A 115 -12.34 6.75 9.73
C VAL A 115 -11.16 7.36 10.47
N THR A 116 -11.44 8.30 11.37
CA THR A 116 -10.44 8.87 12.27
C THR A 116 -10.12 7.90 13.41
N CYS A 117 -8.83 7.59 13.58
CA CYS A 117 -8.35 6.93 14.80
C CYS A 117 -8.61 7.83 16.00
N GLN A 118 -9.38 7.32 16.96
CA GLN A 118 -9.75 7.99 18.20
C GLN A 118 -8.65 7.87 19.24
#